data_AF-A0A3Q3F8Y4-F1
#
_entry.id   AF-A0A3Q3F8Y4-F1
#
_cell.length_a   1.000
_cell.length_b   1.000
_cell.length_c   1.000
_cell.angle_alpha   90.00
_cell.angle_beta   90.00
_cell.angle_gamma   90.00
#
_symmetry.space_group_name_H-M   'P 1'
#
loop_
_entity.id
_entity.type
_entity.pdbx_description
1 polymer ?
#
loop_
_entity_poly.entity_id
_entity_poly.type
_entity_poly.pdbx_seq_one_letter_code
_entity_poly.pdbx_strand_id
1 'polypeptide(L)'
;QNITLAVILPQSNTDYPWAWPRIGPALERAVRNVNADPTLLPDHQLVYAFKNSENKNGICSESIAPLMAVDLKFAYDPWAFIGPGCSYTASPVGLFTTHWDVPMVTAGAPAVAFYGGVYPSITN
;
A
#
# COMPACT_ATOMS: atom_id res chain seq x y z
N GLN A 1 -21.10 -3.12 2.01
CA GLN A 1 -20.24 -2.01 2.48
C GLN A 1 -18.93 -2.01 1.69
N ASN A 2 -18.28 -0.85 1.49
CA ASN A 2 -17.00 -0.82 0.80
C ASN A 2 -15.85 -1.12 1.76
N ILE A 3 -14.97 -2.04 1.35
CA ILE A 3 -13.68 -2.33 1.98
C ILE A 3 -12.63 -1.58 1.17
N THR A 4 -12.04 -0.54 1.73
CA THR A 4 -11.09 0.32 1.00
C THR A 4 -9.66 -0.06 1.31
N LEU A 5 -8.88 -0.34 0.26
CA LEU A 5 -7.43 -0.49 0.31
C LEU A 5 -6.74 0.83 0.00
N ALA A 6 -5.76 1.23 0.79
CA ALA A 6 -4.91 2.37 0.52
C ALA A 6 -3.62 1.93 -0.18
N VAL A 7 -3.36 2.43 -1.38
CA VAL A 7 -2.20 1.99 -2.19
C VAL A 7 -1.20 3.13 -2.31
N ILE A 8 0.05 2.89 -1.96
CA ILE A 8 1.13 3.88 -2.03
C ILE A 8 2.31 3.27 -2.76
N LEU A 9 2.44 3.58 -4.05
CA LEU A 9 3.50 3.05 -4.91
C LEU A 9 4.04 4.14 -5.85
N PRO A 10 5.21 3.93 -6.47
CA PRO A 10 5.72 4.84 -7.50
C PRO A 10 4.75 4.91 -8.68
N GLN A 11 4.20 6.09 -8.97
CA GLN A 11 3.19 6.25 -10.02
C GLN A 11 3.78 6.11 -11.43
N SER A 12 5.00 6.57 -11.65
CA SER A 12 5.53 6.80 -13.00
C SER A 12 6.91 6.19 -13.23
N ASN A 13 7.74 6.09 -12.20
CA ASN A 13 9.09 5.57 -12.35
C ASN A 13 9.06 4.04 -12.47
N THR A 14 9.27 3.56 -13.69
CA THR A 14 9.23 2.14 -14.04
C THR A 14 10.55 1.42 -13.76
N ASP A 15 11.58 2.06 -13.22
CA ASP A 15 12.79 1.38 -12.76
C ASP A 15 12.50 0.49 -11.54
N TYR A 16 11.46 0.82 -10.77
CA TYR A 16 11.02 0.03 -9.63
C TYR A 16 10.20 -1.20 -10.05
N PRO A 17 10.51 -2.41 -9.57
CA PRO A 17 9.70 -3.61 -9.82
C PRO A 17 8.23 -3.47 -9.37
N TRP A 18 8.02 -2.71 -8.29
CA TRP A 18 6.72 -2.41 -7.68
C TRP A 18 6.07 -1.11 -8.19
N ALA A 19 6.48 -0.59 -9.34
CA ALA A 19 5.86 0.61 -9.92
C ALA A 19 4.40 0.38 -10.30
N TRP A 20 3.56 1.41 -10.17
CA TRP A 20 2.13 1.38 -10.46
C TRP A 20 1.80 0.88 -11.88
N PRO A 21 2.56 1.22 -12.95
CA PRO A 21 2.27 0.66 -14.28
C PRO A 21 2.33 -0.87 -14.36
N ARG A 22 3.03 -1.54 -13.41
CA ARG A 22 3.05 -3.01 -13.28
C ARG A 22 2.01 -3.50 -12.28
N ILE A 23 1.95 -2.87 -11.11
CA ILE A 23 1.11 -3.34 -9.99
C ILE A 23 -0.36 -2.97 -10.15
N GLY A 24 -0.68 -1.82 -10.75
CA GLY A 24 -2.05 -1.35 -10.97
C GLY A 24 -2.92 -2.37 -11.71
N PRO A 25 -2.52 -2.85 -12.90
CA PRO A 25 -3.26 -3.88 -13.62
C PRO A 25 -3.43 -5.19 -12.82
N ALA A 26 -2.42 -5.57 -12.04
CA ALA A 26 -2.49 -6.75 -11.18
C ALA A 26 -3.49 -6.57 -10.03
N LEU A 27 -3.49 -5.40 -9.38
CA LEU A 27 -4.42 -5.04 -8.32
C LEU A 27 -5.86 -4.95 -8.85
N GLU A 28 -6.07 -4.30 -10.00
CA GLU A 28 -7.39 -4.22 -10.64
C GLU A 28 -7.94 -5.61 -10.96
N ARG A 29 -7.09 -6.52 -11.45
CA ARG A 29 -7.49 -7.91 -11.68
C ARG A 29 -7.87 -8.61 -10.37
N ALA A 30 -7.08 -8.43 -9.31
CA ALA A 30 -7.37 -9.03 -8.01
C ALA A 30 -8.69 -8.52 -7.43
N VAL A 31 -8.92 -7.20 -7.46
CA VAL A 31 -10.16 -6.57 -7.00
C VAL A 31 -11.37 -7.07 -7.79
N ARG A 32 -11.27 -7.13 -9.12
CA ARG A 32 -12.35 -7.70 -9.95
C ARG A 32 -12.66 -9.15 -9.60
N ASN A 33 -11.63 -9.96 -9.39
CA ASN A 33 -11.81 -11.38 -9.06
C ASN A 33 -12.48 -11.56 -7.70
N VAL A 34 -12.03 -10.82 -6.68
CA VAL A 34 -12.62 -10.88 -5.33
C VAL A 34 -14.08 -10.45 -5.35
N ASN A 35 -14.39 -9.32 -5.99
CA ASN A 35 -15.77 -8.82 -6.06
C ASN A 35 -16.71 -9.68 -6.92
N ALA A 36 -16.17 -10.53 -7.79
CA ALA A 36 -16.97 -11.44 -8.62
C ALA A 36 -17.27 -12.78 -7.92
N ASP A 37 -16.54 -13.11 -6.86
CA ASP A 37 -16.72 -14.34 -6.09
C ASP A 37 -17.60 -14.07 -4.85
N PRO A 38 -18.88 -14.52 -4.83
CA PRO A 38 -19.78 -14.25 -3.71
C PRO A 38 -19.36 -14.97 -2.42
N THR A 39 -18.40 -15.89 -2.47
CA THR A 39 -17.85 -16.55 -1.27
C THR A 39 -16.76 -15.72 -0.59
N LEU A 40 -16.20 -14.72 -1.28
CA LEU A 40 -15.18 -13.82 -0.75
C LEU A 40 -15.81 -12.49 -0.35
N LEU A 41 -15.60 -12.09 0.91
CA LEU A 41 -16.11 -10.82 1.47
C LEU A 41 -17.62 -10.62 1.25
N PRO A 42 -18.48 -11.53 1.75
CA PRO A 42 -19.92 -11.46 1.53
C PRO A 42 -20.48 -10.10 1.98
N ASP A 43 -21.41 -9.54 1.21
CA ASP A 43 -22.04 -8.22 1.42
C ASP A 43 -21.08 -7.02 1.37
N HIS A 44 -19.85 -7.22 0.88
CA HIS A 44 -18.85 -6.16 0.75
C HIS A 44 -18.36 -6.01 -0.69
N GLN A 45 -17.84 -4.83 -1.00
CA GLN A 45 -17.11 -4.56 -2.24
C GLN A 45 -15.72 -4.05 -1.92
N LEU A 46 -14.71 -4.75 -2.42
CA LEU A 46 -13.32 -4.34 -2.36
C LEU A 46 -13.08 -3.18 -3.34
N VAL A 47 -12.55 -2.07 -2.85
CA VAL A 47 -12.17 -0.90 -3.63
C VAL A 47 -10.78 -0.44 -3.20
N TYR A 48 -10.15 0.45 -3.96
CA TYR A 48 -8.86 1.02 -3.57
C TYR A 48 -8.77 2.51 -3.88
N ALA A 49 -7.96 3.21 -3.09
CA ALA A 49 -7.52 4.58 -3.32
C ALA A 49 -6.00 4.59 -3.49
N PHE A 50 -5.51 5.28 -4.53
CA PHE A 50 -4.09 5.30 -4.88
C PHE A 50 -3.47 6.68 -4.62
N LYS A 51 -2.24 6.69 -4.10
CA LYS A 51 -1.36 7.86 -4.06
C LYS A 51 0.06 7.52 -4.50
N ASN A 52 0.70 8.50 -5.13
CA ASN A 52 2.08 8.42 -5.58
C ASN A 52 3.07 8.49 -4.42
N SER A 53 4.06 7.60 -4.40
CA SER A 53 5.17 7.63 -3.43
C SER A 53 6.37 8.48 -3.86
N GLU A 54 6.39 8.99 -5.09
CA GLU A 54 7.55 9.69 -5.65
C GLU A 54 7.62 11.18 -5.26
N ASN A 55 8.83 11.71 -5.11
CA ASN A 55 9.07 13.16 -5.02
C ASN A 55 9.18 13.82 -6.41
N LYS A 56 9.53 15.11 -6.43
CA LYS A 56 9.70 15.91 -7.66
C LYS A 56 10.77 15.36 -8.63
N ASN A 57 11.68 14.52 -8.14
CA ASN A 57 12.71 13.88 -8.95
C ASN A 57 12.27 12.50 -9.48
N GLY A 58 11.02 12.08 -9.24
CA GLY A 58 10.49 10.81 -9.71
C GLY A 58 11.04 9.59 -8.95
N ILE A 59 11.65 9.76 -7.78
CA ILE A 59 12.15 8.65 -6.95
C ILE A 59 11.22 8.42 -5.75
N CYS A 60 11.06 7.17 -5.33
CA CYS A 60 10.32 6.85 -4.12
C CYS A 60 10.94 7.59 -2.92
N SER A 61 10.10 8.33 -2.19
CA SER A 61 10.58 9.32 -1.23
C SER A 61 10.07 9.06 0.17
N GLU A 62 11.02 8.98 1.12
CA GLU A 62 10.76 8.76 2.54
C GLU A 62 10.02 9.93 3.21
N SER A 63 9.94 11.10 2.56
CA SER A 63 9.16 12.24 3.03
C SER A 63 7.78 12.34 2.37
N ILE A 64 7.62 11.89 1.12
CA ILE A 64 6.32 11.96 0.42
C ILE A 64 5.41 10.80 0.79
N ALA A 65 5.93 9.56 0.79
CA ALA A 65 5.14 8.38 1.09
C ALA A 65 4.39 8.45 2.44
N PRO A 66 5.02 8.86 3.56
CA PRO A 66 4.29 9.03 4.83
C PRO A 66 3.20 10.10 4.79
N LEU A 67 3.41 11.22 4.09
CA LEU A 67 2.38 12.26 3.93
C LEU A 67 1.16 11.69 3.18
N MET A 68 1.42 10.92 2.12
CA MET A 68 0.35 10.26 1.37
C MET A 68 -0.37 9.18 2.18
N ALA A 69 0.32 8.51 3.09
CA ALA A 69 -0.31 7.56 4.01
C ALA A 69 -1.27 8.25 4.98
N VAL A 70 -0.87 9.41 5.53
CA VAL A 70 -1.74 10.24 6.36
C VAL A 70 -2.94 10.72 5.56
N ASP A 71 -2.74 11.27 4.36
CA ASP A 71 -3.84 11.72 3.50
C ASP A 71 -4.84 10.60 3.22
N LEU A 72 -4.35 9.39 2.90
CA LEU A 72 -5.19 8.22 2.66
C LEU A 72 -5.94 7.77 3.92
N LYS A 73 -5.27 7.75 5.08
CA LYS A 73 -5.89 7.39 6.36
C LYS A 73 -7.03 8.31 6.72
N PHE A 74 -6.84 9.62 6.61
CA PHE A 74 -7.85 10.61 6.98
C PHE A 74 -8.98 10.70 5.97
N ALA A 75 -8.71 10.51 4.68
CA ALA A 75 -9.74 10.61 3.64
C ALA A 75 -10.62 9.37 3.53
N TYR A 76 -10.07 8.17 3.80
CA TYR A 76 -10.74 6.91 3.48
C TYR A 76 -10.86 5.91 4.62
N ASP A 77 -10.15 6.12 5.74
CA ASP A 77 -10.03 5.17 6.85
C ASP A 77 -9.87 3.71 6.37
N PRO A 78 -8.77 3.39 5.65
CA PRO A 78 -8.64 2.15 4.91
C PRO A 78 -8.50 0.94 5.83
N TRP A 79 -8.94 -0.21 5.33
CA TRP A 79 -8.84 -1.49 6.03
C TRP A 79 -7.44 -2.11 5.94
N ALA A 80 -6.69 -1.77 4.90
CA ALA A 80 -5.31 -2.20 4.74
C ALA A 80 -4.55 -1.26 3.80
N PHE A 81 -3.23 -1.25 3.93
CA PHE A 81 -2.32 -0.62 2.99
C PHE A 81 -1.67 -1.64 2.05
N ILE A 82 -1.49 -1.26 0.78
CA ILE A 82 -0.70 -2.00 -0.21
C ILE A 82 0.52 -1.15 -0.59
N GLY A 83 1.71 -1.74 -0.41
CA GLY A 83 2.97 -0.99 -0.43
C GLY A 83 3.18 -0.19 0.86
N PRO A 84 4.24 0.64 0.94
CA PRO A 84 5.20 0.93 -0.13
C PRO A 84 6.17 -0.20 -0.45
N GLY A 85 6.73 -0.18 -1.67
CA GLY A 85 7.72 -1.17 -2.12
C GLY A 85 9.18 -0.80 -1.86
N CYS A 86 9.55 0.48 -1.74
CA CYS A 86 10.91 0.86 -1.37
C CYS A 86 11.10 0.76 0.15
N SER A 87 12.22 0.21 0.62
CA SER A 87 12.47 0.07 2.07
C SER A 87 12.45 1.41 2.82
N TYR A 88 13.05 2.46 2.25
CA TYR A 88 13.09 3.79 2.87
C TYR A 88 11.71 4.46 2.94
N THR A 89 10.78 4.14 2.03
CA THR A 89 9.41 4.66 2.10
C THR A 89 8.51 3.78 2.97
N ALA A 90 8.73 2.46 2.97
CA ALA A 90 7.99 1.51 3.78
C ALA A 90 8.26 1.68 5.27
N SER A 91 9.47 2.09 5.67
CA SER A 91 9.81 2.33 7.08
C SER A 91 8.87 3.33 7.77
N PRO A 92 8.78 4.61 7.35
CA PRO A 92 7.92 5.57 8.03
C PRO A 92 6.42 5.24 7.87
N VAL A 93 5.99 4.71 6.71
CA VAL A 93 4.59 4.30 6.53
C VAL A 93 4.24 3.14 7.45
N GLY A 94 5.14 2.17 7.61
CA GLY A 94 5.01 1.04 8.51
C GLY A 94 4.83 1.40 9.98
N LEU A 95 5.52 2.46 10.43
CA LEU A 95 5.33 2.99 11.79
C LEU A 95 3.92 3.58 11.96
N PHE A 96 3.40 4.26 10.94
CA PHE A 96 2.04 4.79 10.99
C PHE A 96 0.98 3.69 10.94
N THR A 97 1.12 2.71 10.05
CA THR A 97 0.17 1.60 9.97
C THR A 97 0.15 0.78 11.26
N THR A 98 1.31 0.60 11.90
CA THR A 98 1.42 0.03 13.25
C THR A 98 0.69 0.89 14.29
N HIS A 99 0.90 2.20 14.29
CA HIS A 99 0.23 3.11 15.22
C HIS A 99 -1.31 3.10 15.06
N TRP A 100 -1.80 2.95 13.83
CA TRP A 100 -3.23 2.93 13.53
C TRP A 100 -3.87 1.54 13.67
N ASP A 101 -3.08 0.51 13.99
CA ASP A 101 -3.51 -0.89 13.98
C ASP A 101 -4.14 -1.32 12.63
N VAL A 102 -3.52 -0.88 11.53
CA VAL A 102 -3.96 -1.19 10.16
C VAL A 102 -2.90 -2.07 9.49
N PRO A 103 -3.26 -3.23 8.91
CA PRO A 103 -2.30 -4.08 8.23
C PRO A 103 -1.74 -3.42 6.96
N MET A 104 -0.48 -3.71 6.65
CA MET A 104 0.22 -3.27 5.45
C MET A 104 0.83 -4.48 4.75
N VAL A 105 0.47 -4.70 3.48
CA VAL A 105 0.97 -5.79 2.65
C VAL A 105 1.86 -5.21 1.55
N THR A 106 3.07 -5.74 1.36
CA THR A 106 3.97 -5.26 0.30
C THR A 106 4.78 -6.38 -0.31
N ALA A 107 4.85 -6.46 -1.64
CA ALA A 107 5.74 -7.41 -2.33
C ALA A 107 7.17 -6.85 -2.53
N GLY A 108 7.52 -5.77 -1.81
CA GLY A 108 8.82 -5.12 -1.84
C GLY A 108 9.42 -5.07 -0.44
N ALA A 109 9.96 -3.90 -0.06
CA ALA A 109 10.52 -3.60 1.25
C ALA A 109 11.42 -4.75 1.79
N PRO A 110 12.47 -5.17 1.07
CA PRO A 110 13.21 -6.39 1.40
C PRO A 110 14.20 -6.23 2.56
N ALA A 111 14.26 -5.05 3.21
CA ALA A 111 15.23 -4.80 4.26
C ALA A 111 15.00 -5.70 5.48
N VAL A 112 16.09 -6.22 6.06
CA VAL A 112 16.05 -7.19 7.17
C VAL A 112 15.26 -6.70 8.40
N ALA A 113 15.18 -5.38 8.60
CA ALA A 113 14.46 -4.77 9.72
C ALA A 113 12.96 -5.08 9.74
N PHE A 114 12.34 -5.40 8.59
CA PHE A 114 10.91 -5.70 8.50
C PHE A 114 10.55 -7.10 9.03
N TYR A 115 11.52 -8.01 9.19
CA TYR A 115 11.29 -9.36 9.72
C TYR A 115 11.52 -9.46 11.25
N GLY A 116 12.10 -8.43 11.87
CA GLY A 116 12.56 -8.46 13.26
C GLY A 116 11.51 -8.07 14.31
N GLY A 117 10.22 -7.99 13.94
CA GLY A 117 9.12 -7.64 14.86
C GLY A 117 9.01 -6.14 15.22
N VAL A 118 9.87 -5.29 14.66
CA VAL A 118 9.79 -3.81 14.82
C VAL A 118 8.56 -3.24 14.10
N TYR A 119 8.09 -3.93 13.06
CA TYR A 119 6.96 -3.54 12.23
C TYR A 119 5.87 -4.63 12.27
N PRO A 120 5.10 -4.75 13.36
CA PRO A 120 4.18 -5.86 13.56
C PRO A 120 3.01 -5.88 12.56
N SER A 121 2.69 -4.73 11.96
CA SER A 121 1.59 -4.61 10.99
C SER A 121 2.03 -4.79 9.54
N ILE A 122 3.32 -5.04 9.26
CA ILE A 122 3.81 -5.28 7.90
C ILE A 122 3.90 -6.78 7.63
N THR A 123 3.41 -7.19 6.47
CA THR A 123 3.69 -8.51 5.89
C THR A 123 4.26 -8.34 4.47
N ASN A 124 5.39 -8.99 4.19
CA ASN A 124 6.11 -8.91 2.92
C ASN A 124 6.52 -10.28 2.35
#